data_AF-A0A975BCC8-F1
#
_entry.id   AF-A0A975BCC8-F1
#
_cell.length_a   1.000
_cell.length_b   1.000
_cell.length_c   1.000
_cell.angle_alpha   90.00
_cell.angle_beta   90.00
_cell.angle_gamma   90.00
#
_symmetry.space_group_name_H-M   'P 1'
#
loop_
_entity.id
_entity.type
_entity.pdbx_description
1 polymer ?
#
loop_
_entity_poly.entity_id
_entity_poly.type
_entity_poly.pdbx_seq_one_letter_code
_entity_poly.pdbx_strand_id
1 'polypeptide(L)'
;MQIMNTADILVIQKEFSEIFHFLDERRIRLWCAARARAYNRKHGRGGVTAVHQATGVSRPRISQGMKDISNPDMLDKNRIRKPGAGRKKTVELQPDILKALDDLVDPDSRGDPESPSSLDLKKYL
;
A
#
# COMPACT_ATOMS: atom_id res chain seq x y z
N MET A 1 -19.98 5.05 6.53
CA MET A 1 -18.59 4.87 6.07
C MET A 1 -18.15 3.49 6.52
N GLN A 2 -17.85 2.56 5.61
CA GLN A 2 -17.54 1.17 6.00
C GLN A 2 -16.16 1.18 6.67
N ILE A 3 -16.12 0.80 7.96
CA ILE A 3 -14.89 0.66 8.73
C ILE A 3 -14.02 -0.35 7.97
N MET A 4 -12.90 0.10 7.41
CA MET A 4 -11.94 -0.79 6.76
C MET A 4 -11.25 -1.62 7.85
N ASN A 5 -11.09 -2.92 7.63
CA ASN A 5 -10.51 -3.79 8.64
C ASN A 5 -8.99 -3.59 8.69
N THR A 6 -8.51 -2.93 9.75
CA THR A 6 -7.09 -2.63 9.97
C THR A 6 -6.21 -3.88 9.98
N ALA A 7 -6.70 -4.99 10.53
CA ALA A 7 -5.94 -6.24 10.56
C ALA A 7 -5.67 -6.78 9.14
N ASP A 8 -6.65 -6.70 8.25
CA ASP A 8 -6.48 -7.14 6.86
C ASP A 8 -5.49 -6.24 6.09
N ILE A 9 -5.46 -4.94 6.38
CA ILE A 9 -4.50 -3.99 5.78
C ILE A 9 -3.07 -4.36 6.21
N LEU A 10 -2.85 -4.64 7.49
CA LEU A 10 -1.54 -5.02 8.02
C LEU A 10 -1.04 -6.35 7.43
N VAL A 11 -1.93 -7.32 7.22
CA VAL A 11 -1.58 -8.58 6.55
C VAL A 11 -1.12 -8.31 5.11
N ILE A 12 -1.84 -7.46 4.37
CA ILE A 12 -1.46 -7.09 3.00
C ILE A 12 -0.09 -6.38 2.98
N GLN A 13 0.14 -5.48 3.93
CA GLN A 13 1.41 -4.74 4.02
C GLN A 13 2.58 -5.69 4.27
N LYS A 14 2.43 -6.63 5.20
CA LYS A 14 3.46 -7.63 5.51
C LYS A 14 3.80 -8.52 4.31
N GLU A 15 2.78 -9.06 3.64
CA GLU A 15 3.01 -9.88 2.46
C GLU A 15 3.68 -9.09 1.32
N PHE A 16 3.34 -7.81 1.17
CA PHE A 16 3.96 -6.96 0.16
C PHE A 16 5.44 -6.71 0.48
N SER A 17 5.77 -6.38 1.73
CA SER A 17 7.16 -6.09 2.13
C SER A 17 8.09 -7.30 2.00
N GLU A 18 7.60 -8.51 2.27
CA GLU A 18 8.35 -9.76 2.13
C GLU A 18 8.85 -9.99 0.68
N ILE A 19 8.03 -9.62 -0.32
CA ILE A 19 8.35 -9.90 -1.72
C ILE A 19 8.78 -8.66 -2.51
N PHE A 20 8.61 -7.45 -1.97
CA PHE A 20 8.73 -6.19 -2.70
C PHE A 20 10.03 -6.07 -3.50
N HIS A 21 11.16 -6.47 -2.91
CA HIS A 21 12.48 -6.37 -3.55
C HIS A 21 12.62 -7.23 -4.82
N PHE A 22 11.80 -8.26 -4.98
CA PHE A 22 11.80 -9.19 -6.12
C PHE A 22 10.79 -8.79 -7.22
N LEU A 23 9.93 -7.81 -6.96
CA LEU A 23 8.90 -7.38 -7.89
C LEU A 23 9.40 -6.24 -8.79
N ASP A 24 9.11 -6.36 -10.07
CA ASP A 24 9.22 -5.23 -11.01
C ASP A 24 7.89 -4.46 -11.06
N GLU A 25 7.88 -3.36 -11.81
CA GLU A 25 6.70 -2.52 -11.95
C GLU A 25 5.42 -3.25 -12.43
N ARG A 26 5.57 -4.25 -13.30
CA ARG A 26 4.45 -5.05 -13.81
C ARG A 26 3.94 -6.00 -12.73
N ARG A 27 4.85 -6.71 -12.07
CA ARG A 27 4.54 -7.66 -10.99
C ARG A 27 3.91 -6.95 -9.79
N ILE A 28 4.40 -5.77 -9.39
CA ILE A 28 3.77 -4.94 -8.34
C ILE A 28 2.31 -4.67 -8.70
N ARG A 29 2.05 -4.18 -9.93
CA ARG A 29 0.69 -3.84 -10.38
C ARG A 29 -0.25 -5.04 -10.34
N LEU A 30 0.19 -6.18 -10.86
CA LEU A 30 -0.61 -7.41 -10.90
C LEU A 30 -0.83 -7.98 -9.50
N TRP A 31 0.19 -7.98 -8.65
CA TRP A 31 0.07 -8.43 -7.26
C TRP A 31 -0.93 -7.58 -6.48
N CYS A 32 -0.82 -6.25 -6.55
CA CYS A 32 -1.75 -5.33 -5.88
C CYS A 32 -3.19 -5.52 -6.37
N ALA A 33 -3.38 -5.71 -7.68
CA ALA A 33 -4.70 -5.96 -8.24
C ALA A 33 -5.29 -7.30 -7.80
N ALA A 34 -4.48 -8.36 -7.78
CA ALA A 34 -4.89 -9.68 -7.28
C ALA A 34 -5.29 -9.59 -5.79
N ARG A 35 -4.50 -8.88 -4.98
CA ARG A 35 -4.78 -8.71 -3.55
C ARG A 35 -6.05 -7.92 -3.30
N ALA A 36 -6.29 -6.87 -4.09
CA ALA A 36 -7.50 -6.07 -4.00
C ALA A 36 -8.76 -6.86 -4.42
N ARG A 37 -8.65 -7.78 -5.41
CA ARG A 37 -9.74 -8.72 -5.72
C ARG A 37 -10.00 -9.70 -4.58
N ALA A 38 -8.94 -10.25 -3.97
CA ALA A 38 -9.08 -11.14 -2.82
C ALA A 38 -9.77 -10.44 -1.64
N TYR A 39 -9.38 -9.20 -1.35
CA TYR A 39 -10.05 -8.37 -0.35
C TYR A 39 -11.54 -8.17 -0.68
N ASN A 40 -11.86 -7.82 -1.93
CA ASN A 40 -13.25 -7.66 -2.37
C ASN A 40 -14.07 -8.95 -2.26
N ARG A 41 -13.47 -10.14 -2.44
CA ARG A 41 -14.19 -11.41 -2.23
C ARG A 41 -14.60 -11.62 -0.77
N LYS A 42 -13.77 -11.14 0.18
CA LYS A 42 -14.05 -11.22 1.62
C LYS A 42 -15.03 -10.13 2.09
N HIS A 43 -14.89 -8.91 1.57
CA HIS A 43 -15.57 -7.71 2.10
C HIS A 43 -16.60 -7.07 1.15
N GLY A 44 -16.78 -7.63 -0.04
CA GLY A 44 -17.61 -7.11 -1.13
C GLY A 44 -16.99 -5.95 -1.91
N ARG A 45 -16.28 -5.03 -1.25
CA ARG A 45 -15.70 -3.83 -1.87
C ARG A 45 -14.52 -3.26 -1.07
N GLY A 46 -13.89 -2.22 -1.60
CA GLY A 46 -12.86 -1.44 -0.90
C GLY A 46 -11.42 -1.94 -1.05
N GLY A 47 -11.20 -3.04 -1.77
CA GLY A 47 -9.88 -3.64 -1.93
C GLY A 47 -8.85 -2.72 -2.58
N VAL A 48 -9.25 -1.83 -3.50
CA VAL A 48 -8.34 -0.83 -4.08
C VAL A 48 -7.82 0.12 -3.01
N THR A 49 -8.70 0.59 -2.12
CA THR A 49 -8.31 1.49 -1.04
C THR A 49 -7.49 0.79 0.02
N ALA A 50 -7.88 -0.43 0.42
CA ALA A 50 -7.13 -1.22 1.40
C ALA A 50 -5.70 -1.53 0.91
N VAL A 51 -5.54 -1.94 -0.35
CA VAL A 51 -4.21 -2.20 -0.92
C VAL A 51 -3.41 -0.92 -1.09
N HIS A 52 -4.04 0.19 -1.48
CA HIS A 52 -3.36 1.48 -1.53
C HIS A 52 -2.81 1.89 -0.16
N GLN A 53 -3.61 1.76 0.90
CA GLN A 53 -3.18 2.05 2.27
C GLN A 53 -2.04 1.12 2.71
N ALA A 54 -2.11 -0.17 2.38
CA ALA A 54 -1.10 -1.13 2.76
C ALA A 54 0.24 -0.98 2.02
N THR A 55 0.22 -0.53 0.75
CA THR A 55 1.39 -0.61 -0.15
C THR A 55 1.90 0.73 -0.65
N GLY A 56 1.14 1.82 -0.47
CA GLY A 56 1.42 3.13 -1.06
C GLY A 56 1.21 3.20 -2.58
N VAL A 57 0.91 2.09 -3.25
CA VAL A 57 0.68 2.06 -4.71
C VAL A 57 -0.57 2.87 -5.04
N SER A 58 -0.49 3.73 -6.05
CA SER A 58 -1.60 4.62 -6.41
C SER A 58 -2.87 3.84 -6.81
N ARG A 59 -4.03 4.31 -6.36
CA ARG A 59 -5.33 3.70 -6.69
C ARG A 59 -5.53 3.50 -8.20
N PRO A 60 -5.18 4.47 -9.09
CA PRO A 60 -5.30 4.26 -10.53
C PRO A 60 -4.44 3.10 -11.06
N ARG A 61 -3.23 2.91 -10.51
CA ARG A 61 -2.33 1.81 -10.90
C ARG A 61 -2.91 0.46 -10.49
N ILE A 62 -3.51 0.36 -9.30
CA ILE A 62 -4.19 -0.85 -8.82
C ILE A 62 -5.43 -1.15 -9.67
N SER A 63 -6.27 -0.13 -9.92
CA SER A 63 -7.46 -0.26 -10.77
C SER A 63 -7.11 -0.66 -12.20
N GLN A 64 -6.02 -0.14 -12.76
CA GLN A 64 -5.53 -0.58 -14.06
C GLN A 64 -5.11 -2.04 -14.01
N GLY A 65 -4.35 -2.47 -12.99
CA GLY A 65 -4.01 -3.88 -12.80
C GLY A 65 -5.24 -4.79 -12.69
N MET A 66 -6.34 -4.30 -12.09
CA MET A 66 -7.59 -5.07 -12.07
C MET A 66 -8.18 -5.26 -13.46
N LYS A 67 -8.10 -4.25 -14.33
CA LYS A 67 -8.52 -4.39 -15.73
C LYS A 67 -7.61 -5.35 -16.48
N ASP A 68 -6.30 -5.24 -16.24
CA ASP A 68 -5.27 -6.07 -16.85
C ASP A 68 -5.48 -7.56 -16.54
N ILE A 69 -5.79 -7.93 -15.29
CA ILE A 69 -6.08 -9.34 -14.92
C ILE A 69 -7.39 -9.83 -15.56
N SER A 70 -8.38 -8.94 -15.78
CA SER A 70 -9.62 -9.33 -16.46
C SER A 70 -9.45 -9.51 -17.96
N ASN A 71 -8.42 -8.91 -18.56
CA ASN A 71 -8.19 -8.93 -19.98
C ASN A 71 -6.72 -9.24 -20.28
N PRO A 72 -6.31 -10.51 -20.11
CA PRO A 72 -4.92 -10.92 -20.30
C PRO A 72 -4.44 -10.68 -21.74
N ASP A 73 -5.33 -10.68 -22.74
CA ASP A 73 -4.97 -10.43 -24.14
C ASP A 73 -4.51 -8.99 -24.39
N MET A 74 -4.85 -8.05 -23.50
CA MET A 74 -4.35 -6.66 -23.51
C MET A 74 -2.94 -6.53 -22.91
N LEU A 75 -2.46 -7.54 -22.17
CA LEU A 75 -1.16 -7.51 -21.50
C LEU A 75 0.03 -7.78 -22.44
N ASP A 76 -0.20 -8.41 -23.60
CA ASP A 76 0.87 -8.97 -24.44
C ASP A 76 1.02 -8.37 -25.85
N LYS A 77 0.20 -7.39 -26.26
CA LYS A 77 0.30 -6.84 -27.64
C LYS A 77 1.29 -5.68 -27.82
N ASN A 78 1.77 -5.07 -26.73
CA ASN A 78 2.65 -3.90 -26.81
C ASN A 78 4.07 -4.16 -26.25
N ARG A 79 4.64 -5.34 -26.53
CA ARG A 79 6.07 -5.60 -26.25
C ARG A 79 6.96 -4.92 -27.30
N ILE A 80 7.06 -3.60 -27.25
CA ILE A 80 8.25 -2.89 -27.78
C ILE A 80 9.10 -2.52 -26.57
N ARG A 81 10.05 -3.39 -26.19
CA ARG A 81 11.18 -2.99 -25.35
C ARG A 81 12.46 -3.18 -26.14
N LYS A 82 13.16 -2.07 -26.42
CA LYS A 82 14.59 -2.11 -26.71
C LYS A 82 15.32 -2.76 -25.53
N PRO A 83 16.32 -3.61 -25.76
CA PRO A 83 17.15 -4.15 -24.68
C PRO A 83 17.90 -2.99 -23.99
N GLY A 84 17.94 -2.97 -22.66
CA GLY A 84 18.80 -2.04 -21.89
C GLY A 84 18.14 -0.96 -21.03
N ALA A 85 16.81 -0.92 -20.87
CA ALA A 85 16.19 0.02 -19.92
C ALA A 85 16.18 -0.56 -18.50
N GLY A 86 17.30 -0.45 -17.79
CA GLY A 86 17.45 -0.80 -16.37
C GLY A 86 16.48 -0.06 -15.43
N ARG A 87 16.51 -0.47 -14.16
CA ARG A 87 15.58 -0.08 -13.06
C ARG A 87 15.46 1.44 -12.91
N LYS A 88 14.35 2.03 -13.34
CA LYS A 88 13.99 3.42 -12.98
C LYS A 88 13.45 3.45 -11.55
N LYS A 89 14.22 4.10 -10.67
CA LYS A 89 13.93 4.37 -9.26
C LYS A 89 12.78 5.38 -9.16
N THR A 90 11.60 4.98 -8.72
CA THR A 90 10.67 5.85 -7.98
C THR A 90 9.72 4.98 -7.18
N VAL A 91 10.20 4.45 -6.05
CA VAL A 91 9.33 4.10 -4.94
C VAL A 91 10.08 4.55 -3.70
N GLU A 92 10.08 5.86 -3.48
CA GLU A 92 10.15 6.38 -2.11
C GLU A 92 8.84 5.90 -1.46
N LEU A 93 8.92 4.72 -0.85
CA LEU A 93 7.86 4.19 -0.02
C LEU A 93 7.89 5.06 1.24
N GLN A 94 7.26 6.23 1.21
CA GLN A 94 7.17 7.14 2.36
C GLN A 94 6.55 6.36 3.53
N PRO A 95 7.32 6.05 4.58
CA PRO A 95 6.81 5.39 5.78
C PRO A 95 6.00 6.36 6.66
N ASP A 96 6.04 7.67 6.36
CA ASP A 96 5.52 8.73 7.22
C ASP A 96 3.99 8.91 7.19
N ILE A 97 3.26 8.20 6.31
CA ILE A 97 1.79 8.24 6.33
C ILE A 97 1.24 7.44 7.54
N LEU A 98 2.03 6.53 8.13
CA LEU A 98 1.63 5.84 9.35
C LEU A 98 1.71 6.73 10.60
N LYS A 99 2.52 7.80 10.60
CA LYS A 99 2.55 8.78 11.70
C LYS A 99 1.40 9.79 11.65
N ALA A 100 0.90 10.11 10.45
CA ALA A 100 -0.24 11.02 10.32
C ALA A 100 -1.61 10.36 10.60
N LEU A 101 -1.65 9.05 10.84
CA LEU A 101 -2.89 8.33 11.16
C LEU A 101 -3.09 8.10 12.67
N ASP A 102 -2.01 8.13 13.46
CA ASP A 102 -2.11 8.17 14.94
C ASP A 102 -2.48 9.56 15.45
N ASP A 103 -2.10 10.64 14.75
CA ASP A 103 -2.47 12.02 15.10
C ASP A 103 -3.92 12.42 14.72
N LEU A 104 -4.69 11.53 14.07
CA LEU A 104 -6.12 11.74 13.77
C LEU A 104 -7.03 10.86 14.65
N VAL A 105 -6.48 10.26 15.69
CA VAL A 105 -7.25 9.60 16.75
C VAL A 105 -6.84 10.22 18.07
N ASP A 106 -7.25 11.48 18.27
CA ASP A 106 -7.37 12.01 19.61
C ASP A 106 -8.86 12.20 19.96
N PRO A 107 -9.35 11.57 21.04
CA PRO A 107 -10.71 11.74 21.55
C PRO A 107 -10.82 13.05 22.32
N ASP A 108 -11.44 14.07 21.72
CA ASP A 108 -11.87 15.23 22.49
C ASP A 108 -13.11 14.87 23.33
N SER A 109 -12.86 14.33 24.51
CA SER A 109 -13.75 14.44 25.67
C SER A 109 -12.95 14.27 26.96
N ARG A 110 -12.70 15.44 27.56
CA ARG A 110 -12.39 15.74 28.98
C ARG A 110 -10.93 15.64 29.44
N GLY A 111 -10.36 16.83 29.65
CA GLY A 111 -9.82 17.23 30.95
C GLY A 111 -8.31 17.15 31.13
N ASP A 112 -7.67 18.32 31.08
CA ASP A 112 -6.37 18.71 31.66
C ASP A 112 -6.13 18.20 33.12
N PRO A 113 -4.95 18.43 33.77
CA PRO A 113 -3.58 18.73 33.30
C PRO A 113 -2.47 17.97 34.08
N GLU A 114 -1.36 17.55 33.47
CA GLU A 114 0.00 17.58 34.08
C GLU A 114 1.10 17.09 33.10
N SER A 115 2.10 17.95 32.91
CA SER A 115 3.44 17.85 32.29
C SER A 115 4.28 16.59 32.66
N PRO A 116 5.55 16.37 32.20
CA PRO A 116 6.40 17.07 31.19
C PRO A 116 7.22 16.15 30.24
N SER A 117 7.89 16.78 29.27
CA SER A 117 8.90 16.24 28.34
C SER A 117 10.09 15.49 28.97
N SER A 118 10.56 14.39 28.34
CA SER A 118 12.00 14.05 28.32
C SER A 118 12.41 12.89 27.39
N LEU A 119 13.46 13.16 26.61
CA LEU A 119 14.64 12.32 26.32
C LEU A 119 14.62 11.29 25.17
N ASP A 120 15.17 11.74 24.04
CA ASP A 120 16.36 11.22 23.34
C ASP A 120 16.61 9.69 23.27
N LEU A 121 16.55 9.14 22.05
CA LEU A 121 17.16 7.86 21.68
C LEU A 121 18.02 7.97 20.40
N LYS A 122 19.08 8.78 20.46
CA LYS A 122 20.23 8.74 19.52
C LYS A 122 21.39 7.88 20.06
N LYS A 123 21.16 6.63 20.46
CA LYS A 123 22.27 5.79 20.95
C LYS A 123 22.24 4.30 20.59
N TYR A 124 21.59 3.92 19.50
CA TYR A 124 21.68 2.54 18.96
C TYR A 124 21.89 2.45 17.44
N LEU A 125 22.51 3.46 16.82
CA LEU A 125 23.23 3.35 15.54
C LEU A 125 24.35 4.40 15.52
#